data_AF-A0A453CFV3-F1
#
_entry.id   AF-A0A453CFV3-F1
#
_cell.length_a   1.000
_cell.length_b   1.000
_cell.length_c   1.000
_cell.angle_alpha   90.00
_cell.angle_beta   90.00
_cell.angle_gamma   90.00
#
_symmetry.space_group_name_H-M   'P 1'
#
loop_
_entity.id
_entity.type
_entity.pdbx_description
1 polymer ?
#
loop_
_entity_poly.entity_id
_entity_poly.type
_entity_poly.pdbx_seq_one_letter_code
_entity_poly.pdbx_strand_id
1 'polypeptide(L)'
;MDLGVGSFVVANALVSRQARNITSMRWKAALKSISPLVFLGFARLISTSGVDYQVHVGEYGVHWNFFFTLAAVSILTSIIRIHPKYCGIVGMLVLAGYQVWLNFGLNEYLTSDERSADIIGQNKEGVYSIFGYWGMYLIGVSLGYFLFHDLSSKGKIRSSQVVKVWVLATSFWILAIILDSYVERVSRRMCNFAYVMLVFGQNFQVISILTLAGSISHDKNLVLEEAFNQNMLGAFLVANILTGLVNLSVDTLSASPLAAFMILVAYTFNLCMLAGLAQFSGVRIKFW
;
A
#
# COMPACT_ATOMS: atom_id res chain seq x y z
N MET A 1 -6.10 9.10 -5.03
CA MET A 1 -6.19 8.24 -3.80
C MET A 1 -5.40 6.95 -3.97
N ASP A 2 -4.57 6.85 -5.02
CA ASP A 2 -4.25 5.58 -5.66
C ASP A 2 -3.00 4.91 -5.11
N LEU A 3 -2.16 5.65 -4.38
CA LEU A 3 -0.92 5.15 -3.80
C LEU A 3 -1.12 4.39 -2.48
N GLY A 4 -2.06 4.84 -1.62
CA GLY A 4 -2.10 4.42 -0.21
C GLY A 4 -2.23 2.91 0.00
N VAL A 5 -2.99 2.27 -0.88
CA VAL A 5 -3.21 0.83 -0.93
C VAL A 5 -1.93 0.06 -1.24
N GLY A 6 -1.24 0.43 -2.33
CA GLY A 6 0.04 -0.16 -2.68
C GLY A 6 1.09 0.08 -1.59
N SER A 7 1.15 1.29 -1.02
CA SER A 7 2.07 1.58 0.08
C SER A 7 1.82 0.73 1.32
N PHE A 8 0.55 0.45 1.65
CA PHE A 8 0.23 -0.44 2.75
C PHE A 8 0.70 -1.88 2.48
N VAL A 9 0.53 -2.37 1.25
CA VAL A 9 1.03 -3.70 0.83
C VAL A 9 2.54 -3.76 0.93
N VAL A 10 3.25 -2.77 0.39
CA VAL A 10 4.72 -2.69 0.43
C VAL A 10 5.24 -2.60 1.86
N ALA A 11 4.67 -1.72 2.69
CA ALA A 11 5.07 -1.56 4.09
C ALA A 11 4.89 -2.87 4.87
N ASN A 12 3.74 -3.53 4.72
CA ASN A 12 3.46 -4.81 5.38
C ASN A 12 4.40 -5.93 4.88
N ALA A 13 4.65 -5.99 3.57
CA ALA A 13 5.55 -6.97 2.97
C ALA A 13 6.99 -6.83 3.49
N LEU A 14 7.52 -5.59 3.52
CA LEU A 14 8.87 -5.28 3.99
C LEU A 14 9.10 -5.74 5.43
N VAL A 15 8.16 -5.44 6.34
CA VAL A 15 8.30 -5.78 7.77
C VAL A 15 7.75 -7.15 8.15
N SER A 16 7.25 -7.91 7.16
CA SER A 16 6.60 -9.20 7.38
C SER A 16 7.51 -10.20 8.11
N ARG A 17 6.89 -11.15 8.84
CA ARG A 17 7.62 -12.25 9.47
C ARG A 17 8.36 -13.12 8.46
N GLN A 18 7.79 -13.26 7.26
CA GLN A 18 8.40 -13.96 6.14
C GLN A 18 9.69 -13.24 5.70
N ALA A 19 9.69 -11.91 5.56
CA ALA A 19 10.89 -11.14 5.26
C ALA A 19 11.99 -11.29 6.34
N ARG A 20 11.61 -11.57 7.59
CA ARG A 20 12.56 -11.83 8.70
C ARG A 20 13.01 -13.29 8.82
N ASN A 21 12.70 -14.13 7.81
CA ASN A 21 12.98 -15.57 7.80
C ASN A 21 12.35 -16.37 8.96
N ILE A 22 11.24 -15.87 9.52
CA ILE A 22 10.50 -16.57 10.57
C ILE A 22 9.43 -17.43 9.90
N THR A 23 9.73 -18.71 9.71
CA THR A 23 8.91 -19.69 8.95
C THR A 23 7.73 -20.26 9.75
N SER A 24 7.67 -20.05 11.07
CA SER A 24 6.61 -20.61 11.91
C SER A 24 5.34 -19.74 11.85
N MET A 25 4.45 -20.02 10.89
CA MET A 25 3.10 -19.46 10.89
C MET A 25 2.06 -20.56 11.12
N ARG A 26 1.42 -20.50 12.29
CA ARG A 26 0.21 -21.26 12.58
C ARG A 26 -0.93 -20.62 11.77
N TRP A 27 -1.69 -21.41 11.01
CA TRP A 27 -2.84 -20.94 10.24
C TRP A 27 -3.84 -20.12 11.07
N LYS A 28 -4.00 -20.46 12.35
CA LYS A 28 -4.80 -19.68 13.32
C LYS A 28 -4.27 -18.25 13.53
N ALA A 29 -2.97 -18.02 13.44
CA ALA A 29 -2.38 -16.69 13.55
C ALA A 29 -2.58 -15.86 12.26
N ALA A 30 -2.52 -16.50 11.08
CA ALA A 30 -2.84 -15.85 9.81
C ALA A 30 -4.31 -15.42 9.75
N LEU A 31 -5.24 -16.31 10.14
CA LEU A 31 -6.66 -15.98 10.24
C LEU A 31 -6.95 -14.87 11.26
N LYS A 32 -6.24 -14.87 12.41
CA LYS A 32 -6.34 -13.79 13.40
C LYS A 32 -5.83 -12.45 12.86
N SER A 33 -4.80 -12.43 12.02
CA SER A 33 -4.33 -11.19 11.37
C SER A 33 -5.22 -10.71 10.22
N ILE A 34 -5.98 -11.62 9.58
CA ILE A 34 -6.91 -11.29 8.49
C ILE A 34 -8.24 -10.75 9.03
N SER A 35 -8.67 -11.19 10.22
CA SER A 35 -9.96 -10.81 10.81
C SER A 35 -10.22 -9.30 10.92
N PRO A 36 -9.26 -8.45 11.34
CA PRO A 36 -9.48 -7.00 11.40
C PRO A 36 -9.65 -6.37 10.02
N LEU A 37 -8.94 -6.88 9.01
CA LEU A 37 -9.04 -6.40 7.63
C LEU A 37 -10.42 -6.73 7.05
N VAL A 38 -10.88 -7.96 7.23
CA VAL A 38 -12.21 -8.38 6.77
C VAL A 38 -13.31 -7.59 7.47
N PHE A 39 -13.20 -7.39 8.79
CA PHE A 39 -14.14 -6.58 9.56
C PHE A 39 -14.19 -5.13 9.06
N LEU A 40 -13.03 -4.49 8.85
CA LEU A 40 -12.95 -3.14 8.28
C LEU A 40 -13.50 -3.09 6.84
N GLY A 41 -13.33 -4.17 6.07
CA GLY A 41 -13.93 -4.33 4.74
C GLY A 41 -15.45 -4.29 4.78
N PHE A 42 -16.07 -5.06 5.68
CA PHE A 42 -17.52 -5.02 5.85
C PHE A 42 -18.00 -3.70 6.45
N ALA A 43 -17.31 -3.16 7.45
CA ALA A 43 -17.64 -1.86 8.05
C ALA A 43 -17.62 -0.74 7.01
N ARG A 44 -16.61 -0.71 6.14
CA ARG A 44 -16.53 0.23 5.03
C ARG A 44 -17.69 0.07 4.07
N LEU A 45 -18.00 -1.16 3.65
CA LEU A 45 -19.08 -1.44 2.71
C LEU A 45 -20.42 -0.96 3.26
N ILE A 46 -20.74 -1.29 4.51
CA ILE A 46 -21.96 -0.83 5.19
C ILE A 46 -21.97 0.70 5.30
N SER A 47 -20.86 1.31 5.70
CA SER A 47 -20.76 2.77 5.84
C SER A 47 -20.91 3.51 4.51
N THR A 48 -20.33 3.00 3.42
CA THR A 48 -20.41 3.67 2.12
C THR A 48 -21.78 3.47 1.47
N SER A 49 -22.41 2.31 1.68
CA SER A 49 -23.78 2.05 1.20
C SER A 49 -24.84 2.77 2.03
N GLY A 50 -24.57 3.12 3.29
CA GLY A 50 -25.51 3.85 4.15
C GLY A 50 -25.45 5.37 4.03
N VAL A 51 -24.43 5.94 3.38
CA VAL A 51 -24.18 7.39 3.31
C VAL A 51 -24.35 7.94 1.88
N ASP A 52 -24.86 7.14 0.93
CA ASP A 52 -24.92 7.49 -0.51
C ASP A 52 -23.61 8.11 -1.01
N TYR A 53 -22.50 7.58 -0.52
CA TYR A 53 -21.18 8.04 -0.90
C TYR A 53 -20.94 7.67 -2.37
N GLN A 54 -20.42 8.60 -3.18
CA GLN A 54 -20.09 8.33 -4.58
C GLN A 54 -18.92 7.33 -4.67
N VAL A 55 -19.24 6.04 -4.64
CA VAL A 55 -18.26 4.97 -4.85
C VAL A 55 -18.06 4.83 -6.35
N HIS A 56 -16.87 5.20 -6.83
CA HIS A 56 -16.46 4.89 -8.20
C HIS A 56 -16.36 3.38 -8.36
N VAL A 57 -17.41 2.79 -8.93
CA VAL A 57 -17.53 1.34 -9.14
C VAL A 57 -16.35 0.79 -9.96
N GLY A 58 -15.75 1.62 -10.82
CA GLY A 58 -14.54 1.28 -11.57
C GLY A 58 -13.24 1.19 -10.76
N GLU A 59 -13.22 1.50 -9.45
CA GLU A 59 -12.00 1.33 -8.63
C GLU A 59 -11.78 -0.12 -8.18
N TYR A 60 -12.84 -0.81 -7.75
CA TYR A 60 -12.76 -2.18 -7.22
C TYR A 60 -13.90 -3.07 -7.68
N GLY A 61 -15.03 -2.51 -8.07
CA GLY A 61 -16.27 -3.24 -8.25
C GLY A 61 -17.43 -2.68 -7.44
N VAL A 62 -18.57 -3.34 -7.55
CA VAL A 62 -19.81 -2.96 -6.86
C VAL A 62 -19.75 -3.28 -5.37
N HIS A 63 -19.20 -4.45 -5.00
CA HIS A 63 -19.18 -4.97 -3.64
C HIS A 63 -17.77 -5.21 -3.10
N TRP A 64 -16.75 -4.98 -3.92
CA TRP A 64 -15.37 -5.19 -3.55
C TRP A 64 -14.73 -3.91 -3.03
N ASN A 65 -13.78 -4.07 -2.11
CA ASN A 65 -12.99 -2.95 -1.62
C ASN A 65 -11.56 -3.38 -1.35
N PHE A 66 -10.72 -2.38 -1.09
CA PHE A 66 -9.30 -2.58 -0.80
C PHE A 66 -9.02 -3.61 0.31
N PHE A 67 -9.81 -3.62 1.39
CA PHE A 67 -9.57 -4.54 2.50
C PHE A 67 -9.78 -6.01 2.07
N PHE A 68 -10.74 -6.27 1.18
CA PHE A 68 -10.92 -7.60 0.59
C PHE A 68 -9.75 -7.99 -0.31
N THR A 69 -9.20 -7.08 -1.11
CA THR A 69 -7.96 -7.34 -1.88
C THR A 69 -6.80 -7.71 -0.95
N LEU A 70 -6.59 -6.98 0.15
CA LEU A 70 -5.56 -7.30 1.14
C LEU A 70 -5.77 -8.67 1.80
N ALA A 71 -7.02 -9.00 2.14
CA ALA A 71 -7.37 -10.29 2.72
C ALA A 71 -7.06 -11.42 1.73
N ALA A 72 -7.42 -11.26 0.45
CA ALA A 72 -7.14 -12.24 -0.59
C ALA A 72 -5.64 -12.45 -0.80
N VAL A 73 -4.83 -11.37 -0.88
CA VAL A 73 -3.36 -11.46 -0.97
C VAL A 73 -2.78 -12.18 0.25
N SER A 74 -3.29 -11.90 1.45
CA SER A 74 -2.85 -12.55 2.70
C SER A 74 -3.18 -14.05 2.72
N ILE A 75 -4.32 -14.45 2.15
CA ILE A 75 -4.70 -15.87 2.00
C ILE A 75 -3.79 -16.56 0.99
N LEU A 76 -3.60 -15.95 -0.19
CA LEU A 76 -2.80 -16.52 -1.28
C LEU A 76 -1.34 -16.75 -0.86
N THR A 77 -0.76 -15.78 -0.15
CA THR A 77 0.60 -15.87 0.41
C THR A 77 0.71 -16.89 1.55
N SER A 78 -0.36 -17.13 2.31
CA SER A 78 -0.38 -18.15 3.36
C SER A 78 -0.43 -19.57 2.80
N ILE A 79 -1.12 -19.75 1.67
CA ILE A 79 -1.21 -21.03 0.93
C ILE A 79 0.14 -21.32 0.23
N ILE A 80 0.67 -20.34 -0.50
CA ILE A 80 1.87 -20.50 -1.33
C ILE A 80 3.10 -20.07 -0.52
N ARG A 81 3.69 -21.01 0.22
CA ARG A 81 4.86 -20.76 1.08
C ARG A 81 6.16 -20.79 0.28
N ILE A 82 6.56 -19.64 -0.25
CA ILE A 82 7.83 -19.48 -0.95
C ILE A 82 8.90 -18.97 0.02
N HIS A 83 10.11 -19.52 -0.07
CA HIS A 83 11.23 -19.03 0.73
C HIS A 83 11.56 -17.56 0.36
N PRO A 84 11.87 -16.67 1.33
CA PRO A 84 12.01 -15.22 1.08
C PRO A 84 12.97 -14.86 -0.06
N LYS A 85 14.08 -15.61 -0.18
CA LYS A 85 15.08 -15.45 -1.25
C LYS A 85 14.52 -15.58 -2.67
N TYR A 86 13.52 -16.46 -2.88
CA TYR A 86 12.92 -16.69 -4.20
C TYR A 86 11.64 -15.89 -4.40
N CYS A 87 11.09 -15.26 -3.36
CA CYS A 87 9.86 -14.47 -3.45
C CYS A 87 9.97 -13.35 -4.48
N GLY A 88 11.13 -12.69 -4.57
CA GLY A 88 11.33 -11.59 -5.53
C GLY A 88 11.24 -12.06 -6.98
N ILE A 89 11.89 -13.18 -7.30
CA ILE A 89 11.84 -13.76 -8.65
C ILE A 89 10.42 -14.21 -9.00
N VAL A 90 9.74 -14.91 -8.08
CA VAL A 90 8.36 -15.33 -8.31
C VAL A 90 7.43 -14.13 -8.46
N GLY A 91 7.58 -13.09 -7.64
CA GLY A 91 6.80 -11.86 -7.74
C GLY A 91 6.99 -11.18 -9.10
N MET A 92 8.22 -11.09 -9.59
CA MET A 92 8.52 -10.56 -10.94
C MET A 92 7.90 -11.40 -12.05
N LEU A 93 7.94 -12.73 -11.94
CA LEU A 93 7.31 -13.64 -12.91
C LEU A 93 5.78 -13.50 -12.92
N VAL A 94 5.16 -13.39 -11.75
CA VAL A 94 3.72 -13.15 -11.60
C VAL A 94 3.33 -11.82 -12.23
N LEU A 95 4.07 -10.75 -11.95
CA LEU A 95 3.80 -9.43 -12.54
C LEU A 95 4.01 -9.42 -14.05
N ALA A 96 5.08 -10.04 -14.55
CA ALA A 96 5.32 -10.13 -15.99
C ALA A 96 4.23 -10.93 -16.70
N GLY A 97 3.85 -12.10 -16.16
CA GLY A 97 2.75 -12.91 -16.70
C GLY A 97 1.41 -12.18 -16.67
N TYR A 98 1.14 -11.47 -15.57
CA TYR A 98 -0.07 -10.65 -15.45
C TYR A 98 -0.08 -9.47 -16.42
N GLN A 99 1.05 -8.78 -16.63
CA GLN A 99 1.17 -7.71 -17.62
C GLN A 99 0.97 -8.21 -19.05
N VAL A 100 1.49 -9.40 -19.36
CA VAL A 100 1.25 -10.05 -20.65
C VAL A 100 -0.25 -10.30 -20.83
N TRP A 101 -0.94 -10.80 -19.80
CA TRP A 101 -2.39 -11.01 -19.86
C TRP A 101 -3.17 -9.70 -20.01
N LEU A 102 -2.77 -8.62 -19.34
CA LEU A 102 -3.33 -7.27 -19.52
C LEU A 102 -3.23 -6.82 -20.98
N ASN A 103 -2.07 -7.01 -21.60
CA ASN A 103 -1.82 -6.65 -22.99
C ASN A 103 -2.62 -7.53 -23.99
N PHE A 104 -2.93 -8.77 -23.63
CA PHE A 104 -3.78 -9.68 -24.42
C PHE A 104 -5.30 -9.49 -24.16
N GLY A 105 -5.73 -8.25 -23.97
CA GLY A 105 -7.16 -7.88 -23.94
C GLY A 105 -7.82 -7.85 -22.55
N LEU A 106 -7.13 -8.25 -21.48
CA LEU A 106 -7.69 -8.11 -20.12
C LEU A 106 -7.83 -6.63 -19.73
N ASN A 107 -6.95 -5.73 -20.20
CA ASN A 107 -7.12 -4.29 -20.00
C ASN A 107 -8.46 -3.79 -20.59
N GLU A 108 -8.79 -4.17 -21.83
CA GLU A 108 -10.04 -3.77 -22.47
C GLU A 108 -11.27 -4.27 -21.69
N TYR A 109 -11.22 -5.52 -21.22
CA TYR A 109 -12.27 -6.08 -20.37
C TYR A 109 -12.41 -5.36 -19.02
N LEU A 110 -11.30 -4.92 -18.40
CA LEU A 110 -11.34 -4.21 -17.12
C LEU A 110 -11.80 -2.75 -17.26
N THR A 111 -11.53 -2.12 -18.41
CA THR A 111 -11.93 -0.74 -18.69
C THR A 111 -13.36 -0.64 -19.22
N SER A 112 -13.94 -1.74 -19.73
CA SER A 112 -15.32 -1.74 -20.23
C SER A 112 -16.34 -1.49 -19.12
N ASP A 113 -17.40 -0.74 -19.44
CA ASP A 113 -18.53 -0.54 -18.52
C ASP A 113 -19.46 -1.76 -18.45
N GLU A 114 -19.29 -2.72 -19.37
CA GLU A 114 -20.04 -3.97 -19.38
C GLU A 114 -19.69 -4.83 -18.17
N ARG A 115 -20.69 -5.07 -17.32
CA ARG A 115 -20.61 -5.94 -16.16
C ARG A 115 -21.46 -7.17 -16.43
N SER A 116 -20.89 -8.36 -16.29
CA SER A 116 -21.69 -9.59 -16.30
C SER A 116 -22.54 -9.66 -15.03
N ALA A 117 -23.63 -10.43 -15.08
CA ALA A 117 -24.53 -10.62 -13.94
C ALA A 117 -23.84 -11.35 -12.76
N ASP A 118 -22.71 -12.01 -13.00
CA ASP A 118 -21.96 -12.77 -12.00
C ASP A 118 -21.25 -11.88 -10.98
N ILE A 119 -21.12 -12.38 -9.75
CA ILE A 119 -20.43 -11.70 -8.64
C ILE A 119 -18.97 -11.33 -9.01
N ILE A 120 -18.31 -12.15 -9.82
CA ILE A 120 -16.94 -11.91 -10.29
C ILE A 120 -16.92 -10.76 -11.31
N GLY A 121 -17.85 -10.73 -12.26
CA GLY A 121 -17.92 -9.66 -13.26
C GLY A 121 -18.31 -8.31 -12.67
N GLN A 122 -19.15 -8.31 -11.63
CA GLN A 122 -19.47 -7.10 -10.86
C GLN A 122 -18.27 -6.54 -10.09
N ASN A 123 -17.25 -7.37 -9.84
CA ASN A 123 -16.07 -7.02 -9.05
C ASN A 123 -14.75 -7.26 -9.80
N LYS A 124 -14.80 -7.25 -11.14
CA LYS A 124 -13.69 -7.66 -12.00
C LYS A 124 -12.41 -6.90 -11.67
N GLU A 125 -12.49 -5.59 -11.47
CA GLU A 125 -11.34 -4.73 -11.19
C GLU A 125 -10.62 -5.16 -9.90
N GLY A 126 -11.38 -5.40 -8.83
CA GLY A 126 -10.87 -5.82 -7.54
C GLY A 126 -10.32 -7.24 -7.51
N VAL A 127 -10.93 -8.17 -8.27
CA VAL A 127 -10.53 -9.58 -8.32
C VAL A 127 -9.27 -9.77 -9.15
N TYR A 128 -9.23 -9.24 -10.38
CA TYR A 128 -8.06 -9.43 -11.26
C TYR A 128 -6.83 -8.66 -10.77
N SER A 129 -7.02 -7.50 -10.11
CA SER A 129 -5.90 -6.75 -9.52
C SER A 129 -5.19 -7.49 -8.37
N ILE A 130 -5.79 -8.55 -7.79
CA ILE A 130 -5.15 -9.38 -6.75
C ILE A 130 -3.79 -9.92 -7.22
N PHE A 131 -3.65 -10.29 -8.49
CA PHE A 131 -2.38 -10.80 -9.02
C PHE A 131 -1.29 -9.74 -9.03
N GLY A 132 -1.64 -8.50 -9.40
CA GLY A 132 -0.74 -7.34 -9.31
C GLY A 132 -0.30 -7.07 -7.87
N TYR A 133 -1.24 -7.02 -6.92
CA TYR A 133 -0.92 -6.79 -5.51
C TYR A 133 -0.13 -7.96 -4.89
N TRP A 134 -0.40 -9.19 -5.31
CA TRP A 134 0.35 -10.36 -4.84
C TRP A 134 1.79 -10.33 -5.32
N GLY A 135 2.01 -10.02 -6.61
CA GLY A 135 3.35 -9.83 -7.15
C GLY A 135 4.12 -8.71 -6.43
N MET A 136 3.46 -7.57 -6.19
CA MET A 136 3.99 -6.47 -5.38
C MET A 136 4.38 -6.94 -3.96
N TYR A 137 3.51 -7.68 -3.28
CA TYR A 137 3.80 -8.21 -1.95
C TYR A 137 5.04 -9.11 -1.95
N LEU A 138 5.14 -10.05 -2.90
CA LEU A 138 6.27 -10.98 -2.98
C LEU A 138 7.62 -10.27 -3.23
N ILE A 139 7.62 -9.25 -4.10
CA ILE A 139 8.80 -8.40 -4.31
C ILE A 139 9.15 -7.66 -3.02
N GLY A 140 8.16 -7.10 -2.32
CA GLY A 140 8.34 -6.41 -1.05
C GLY A 140 8.96 -7.30 0.03
N VAL A 141 8.53 -8.56 0.14
CA VAL A 141 9.11 -9.55 1.07
C VAL A 141 10.58 -9.80 0.76
N SER A 142 10.93 -9.95 -0.52
CA SER A 142 12.31 -10.18 -0.95
C SER A 142 13.20 -8.97 -0.66
N LEU A 143 12.73 -7.77 -0.97
CA LEU A 143 13.46 -6.52 -0.65
C LEU A 143 13.63 -6.36 0.85
N GLY A 144 12.58 -6.63 1.64
CA GLY A 144 12.64 -6.62 3.10
C GLY A 144 13.69 -7.60 3.63
N TYR A 145 13.71 -8.83 3.10
CA TYR A 145 14.71 -9.82 3.46
C TYR A 145 16.14 -9.33 3.19
N PHE A 146 16.42 -8.81 2.00
CA PHE A 146 17.76 -8.31 1.68
C PHE A 146 18.15 -7.07 2.48
N LEU A 147 17.23 -6.15 2.74
CA LEU A 147 17.50 -4.95 3.54
C LEU A 147 17.74 -5.28 5.01
N PHE A 148 16.85 -6.07 5.63
CA PHE A 148 16.91 -6.40 7.06
C PHE A 148 17.98 -7.44 7.41
N HIS A 149 18.25 -8.41 6.53
CA HIS A 149 19.35 -9.36 6.75
C HIS A 149 20.71 -8.65 6.70
N ASP A 150 20.85 -7.65 5.82
CA ASP A 150 22.08 -6.86 5.70
C ASP A 150 22.28 -5.87 6.88
N LEU A 151 21.19 -5.47 7.56
CA LEU A 151 21.22 -4.70 8.81
C LEU A 151 21.76 -5.53 10.00
N SER A 152 21.53 -6.85 10.02
CA SER A 152 22.04 -7.74 11.08
C SER A 152 23.51 -8.11 10.91
N SER A 153 24.10 -7.89 9.74
CA SER A 153 25.52 -8.12 9.48
C SER A 153 26.34 -6.99 10.10
N LYS A 154 26.88 -7.25 11.30
CA LYS A 154 27.72 -6.34 12.09
C LYS A 154 28.77 -5.63 11.21
N GLY A 155 28.76 -4.29 11.20
CA GLY A 155 29.91 -3.48 10.76
C GLY A 155 29.73 -2.59 9.52
N LYS A 156 28.55 -2.49 8.89
CA LYS A 156 28.36 -1.55 7.77
C LYS A 156 28.12 -0.12 8.27
N ILE A 157 28.87 0.83 7.69
CA ILE A 157 28.72 2.27 7.91
C ILE A 157 27.29 2.69 7.52
N ARG A 158 26.58 3.41 8.40
CA ARG A 158 25.21 3.93 8.20
C ARG A 158 25.03 4.61 6.82
N SER A 159 26.07 5.29 6.34
CA SER A 159 26.13 5.91 5.01
C SER A 159 25.94 4.92 3.85
N SER A 160 26.52 3.71 3.92
CA SER A 160 26.35 2.69 2.89
C SER A 160 24.89 2.21 2.76
N GLN A 161 24.15 2.20 3.86
CA GLN A 161 22.73 1.82 3.85
C GLN A 161 21.86 2.93 3.24
N VAL A 162 22.13 4.20 3.57
CA VAL A 162 21.45 5.35 2.94
C VAL A 162 21.63 5.29 1.42
N VAL A 163 22.87 5.13 0.94
CA VAL A 163 23.16 5.05 -0.51
C VAL A 163 22.39 3.91 -1.18
N LYS A 164 22.32 2.72 -0.56
CA LYS A 164 21.57 1.58 -1.13
C LYS A 164 20.09 1.87 -1.31
N VAL A 165 19.44 2.44 -0.29
CA VAL A 165 18.00 2.74 -0.37
C VAL A 165 17.74 3.81 -1.44
N TRP A 166 18.61 4.82 -1.56
CA TRP A 166 18.53 5.83 -2.62
C TRP A 166 18.71 5.22 -4.02
N VAL A 167 19.69 4.33 -4.21
CA VAL A 167 19.89 3.63 -5.49
C VAL A 167 18.66 2.80 -5.86
N LEU A 168 18.06 2.08 -4.89
CA LEU A 168 16.82 1.34 -5.10
C LEU A 168 15.67 2.28 -5.48
N ALA A 169 15.48 3.39 -4.75
CA ALA A 169 14.43 4.38 -5.04
C ALA A 169 14.56 4.92 -6.48
N THR A 170 15.75 5.35 -6.87
CA THR A 170 16.02 5.84 -8.23
C THR A 170 15.78 4.77 -9.28
N SER A 171 16.19 3.52 -9.03
CA SER A 171 15.98 2.41 -9.97
C SER A 171 14.50 2.12 -10.20
N PHE A 172 13.67 2.15 -9.15
CA PHE A 172 12.23 1.95 -9.27
C PHE A 172 11.56 3.11 -10.00
N TRP A 173 11.98 4.35 -9.76
CA TRP A 173 11.47 5.51 -10.50
C TRP A 173 11.79 5.44 -11.98
N ILE A 174 13.04 5.13 -12.34
CA ILE A 174 13.45 4.95 -13.74
C ILE A 174 12.61 3.85 -14.39
N LEU A 175 12.47 2.71 -13.72
CA LEU A 175 11.69 1.59 -14.26
C LEU A 175 10.20 1.94 -14.38
N ALA A 176 9.63 2.69 -13.43
CA ALA A 176 8.26 3.17 -13.51
C ALA A 176 8.04 4.07 -14.72
N ILE A 177 8.95 5.01 -14.98
CA ILE A 177 8.89 5.91 -16.15
C ILE A 177 8.99 5.12 -17.46
N ILE A 178 9.93 4.16 -17.53
CA ILE A 178 10.10 3.31 -18.73
C ILE A 178 8.82 2.51 -18.98
N LEU A 179 8.27 1.85 -17.96
CA LEU A 179 7.07 1.03 -18.14
C LEU A 179 5.83 1.85 -18.48
N ASP A 180 5.67 3.02 -17.85
CA ASP A 180 4.57 3.96 -18.14
C ASP A 180 4.60 4.44 -19.60
N SER A 181 5.81 4.66 -20.14
CA SER A 181 6.01 5.18 -21.49
C SER A 181 5.97 4.10 -22.58
N TYR A 182 6.49 2.89 -22.32
CA TYR A 182 6.69 1.86 -23.34
C TYR A 182 5.76 0.65 -23.25
N VAL A 183 5.15 0.37 -22.09
CA VAL A 183 4.32 -0.82 -21.89
C VAL A 183 2.85 -0.42 -21.74
N GLU A 184 2.53 0.27 -20.65
CA GLU A 184 1.16 0.64 -20.32
C GLU A 184 1.18 1.76 -19.29
N ARG A 185 0.30 2.75 -19.46
CA ARG A 185 0.16 3.86 -18.50
C ARG A 185 -0.15 3.34 -17.10
N VAL A 186 0.40 4.01 -16.08
CA VAL A 186 0.16 3.64 -14.68
C VAL A 186 -1.34 3.56 -14.38
N SER A 187 -1.81 2.39 -13.97
CA SER A 187 -3.21 2.15 -13.63
C SER A 187 -3.34 1.37 -12.32
N ARG A 188 -3.90 2.04 -11.30
CA ARG A 188 -4.23 1.40 -10.01
C ARG A 188 -5.37 0.40 -10.14
N ARG A 189 -6.36 0.67 -11.00
CA ARG A 189 -7.51 -0.22 -11.23
C ARG A 189 -7.05 -1.61 -11.68
N MET A 190 -6.07 -1.63 -12.56
CA MET A 190 -5.46 -2.88 -13.06
C MET A 190 -4.35 -3.38 -12.15
N CYS A 191 -3.79 -2.53 -11.28
CA CYS A 191 -2.55 -2.80 -10.54
C CYS A 191 -1.44 -3.33 -11.46
N ASN A 192 -1.23 -2.63 -12.58
CA ASN A 192 -0.29 -3.04 -13.61
C ASN A 192 1.17 -2.90 -13.17
N PHE A 193 2.10 -3.39 -13.99
CA PHE A 193 3.52 -3.40 -13.63
C PHE A 193 4.03 -1.97 -13.39
N ALA A 194 3.70 -1.03 -14.27
CA ALA A 194 4.08 0.38 -14.12
C ALA A 194 3.63 0.96 -12.78
N TYR A 195 2.38 0.70 -12.37
CA TYR A 195 1.85 1.08 -11.06
C TYR A 195 2.67 0.48 -9.91
N VAL A 196 3.01 -0.81 -9.99
CA VAL A 196 3.80 -1.48 -8.95
C VAL A 196 5.17 -0.83 -8.76
N MET A 197 5.85 -0.51 -9.86
CA MET A 197 7.16 0.17 -9.80
C MET A 197 7.04 1.60 -9.29
N LEU A 198 5.98 2.32 -9.66
CA LEU A 198 5.70 3.65 -9.11
C LEU A 198 5.49 3.60 -7.59
N VAL A 199 4.70 2.64 -7.10
CA VAL A 199 4.48 2.45 -5.66
C VAL A 199 5.80 2.15 -4.96
N PHE A 200 6.64 1.26 -5.49
CA PHE A 200 7.96 1.00 -4.91
C PHE A 200 8.84 2.25 -4.93
N GLY A 201 8.90 2.98 -6.04
CA GLY A 201 9.68 4.23 -6.16
C GLY A 201 9.30 5.25 -5.09
N GLN A 202 8.00 5.50 -4.93
CA GLN A 202 7.50 6.45 -3.93
C GLN A 202 7.79 5.99 -2.49
N ASN A 203 7.57 4.71 -2.16
CA ASN A 203 7.82 4.20 -0.81
C ASN A 203 9.33 4.22 -0.47
N PHE A 204 10.18 3.79 -1.40
CA PHE A 204 11.63 3.81 -1.20
C PHE A 204 12.17 5.23 -1.18
N GLN A 205 11.58 6.19 -1.89
CA GLN A 205 11.92 7.61 -1.79
C GLN A 205 11.61 8.15 -0.39
N VAL A 206 10.44 7.82 0.18
CA VAL A 206 10.11 8.22 1.56
C VAL A 206 11.10 7.61 2.56
N ILE A 207 11.40 6.32 2.45
CA ILE A 207 12.40 5.65 3.31
C ILE A 207 13.79 6.30 3.12
N SER A 208 14.16 6.67 1.89
CA SER A 208 15.41 7.36 1.58
C SER A 208 15.52 8.71 2.28
N ILE A 209 14.43 9.49 2.29
CA ILE A 209 14.36 10.78 2.99
C ILE A 209 14.48 10.59 4.51
N LEU A 210 13.74 9.63 5.08
CA LEU A 210 13.77 9.36 6.52
C LEU A 210 15.14 8.85 6.98
N THR A 211 15.77 7.95 6.21
CA THR A 211 17.11 7.43 6.53
C THR A 211 18.19 8.50 6.43
N LEU A 212 18.06 9.42 5.46
CA LEU A 212 18.93 10.60 5.34
C LEU A 212 18.73 11.53 6.55
N ALA A 213 17.48 11.88 6.89
CA ALA A 213 17.17 12.73 8.04
C ALA A 213 17.71 12.13 9.36
N GLY A 214 17.58 10.82 9.54
CA GLY A 214 18.15 10.12 10.68
C GLY A 214 19.68 10.10 10.68
N SER A 215 20.34 10.04 9.51
CA SER A 215 21.80 10.14 9.43
C SER A 215 22.33 11.52 9.82
N ILE A 216 21.55 12.57 9.59
CA ILE A 216 21.87 13.95 9.97
C ILE A 216 21.58 14.20 11.46
N SER A 217 20.45 13.70 11.97
CA SER A 217 19.96 13.99 13.34
C SER A 217 20.66 13.22 14.46
N HIS A 218 21.67 12.43 14.11
CA HIS A 218 22.66 11.72 14.93
C HIS A 218 22.25 10.90 16.15
N ASP A 219 21.03 10.96 16.73
CA ASP A 219 20.58 10.05 17.81
C ASP A 219 19.09 10.12 18.21
N LYS A 220 18.26 11.01 17.62
CA LYS A 220 16.83 11.11 17.97
C LYS A 220 15.93 10.93 16.77
N ASN A 221 14.90 10.10 16.92
CA ASN A 221 13.80 10.02 15.97
C ASN A 221 13.07 11.37 15.91
N LEU A 222 12.46 11.67 14.77
CA LEU A 222 11.64 12.88 14.62
C LEU A 222 10.43 12.75 15.55
N VAL A 223 10.09 13.82 16.29
CA VAL A 223 8.96 13.80 17.24
C VAL A 223 7.66 13.35 16.57
N LEU A 224 7.42 13.84 15.35
CA LEU A 224 6.23 13.49 14.58
C LEU A 224 6.25 12.02 14.13
N GLU A 225 7.43 11.47 13.80
CA GLU A 225 7.57 10.05 13.47
C GLU A 225 7.17 9.19 14.67
N GLU A 226 7.62 9.56 15.87
CA GLU A 226 7.22 8.86 17.11
C GLU A 226 5.72 9.00 17.38
N ALA A 227 5.12 10.17 17.15
CA ALA A 227 3.68 10.40 17.29
C ALA A 227 2.85 9.42 16.45
N PHE A 228 3.18 9.29 15.17
CA PHE A 228 2.50 8.37 14.26
C PHE A 228 2.79 6.91 14.58
N ASN A 229 4.02 6.59 15.01
CA ASN A 229 4.41 5.20 15.30
C ASN A 229 3.70 4.66 16.56
N GLN A 230 3.38 5.52 17.53
CA GLN A 230 2.65 5.10 18.75
C GLN A 230 1.20 4.68 18.47
N ASN A 231 0.51 5.34 17.53
CA ASN A 231 -0.92 5.17 17.27
C ASN A 231 -1.24 4.97 15.77
N MET A 232 -0.47 4.12 15.08
CA MET A 232 -0.55 3.99 13.61
C MET A 232 -1.96 3.66 13.09
N LEU A 233 -2.67 2.73 13.74
CA LEU A 233 -4.05 2.40 13.36
C LEU A 233 -5.03 3.53 13.68
N GLY A 234 -4.87 4.20 14.82
CA GLY A 234 -5.70 5.35 15.19
C GLY A 234 -5.54 6.50 14.20
N ALA A 235 -4.30 6.85 13.86
CA ALA A 235 -4.00 7.85 12.85
C ALA A 235 -4.57 7.46 11.47
N PHE A 236 -4.51 6.18 11.09
CA PHE A 236 -5.13 5.68 9.86
C PHE A 236 -6.64 5.86 9.86
N LEU A 237 -7.34 5.53 10.95
CA LEU A 237 -8.79 5.70 11.04
C LEU A 237 -9.20 7.19 11.01
N VAL A 238 -8.49 8.04 11.76
CA VAL A 238 -8.72 9.49 11.75
C VAL A 238 -8.51 10.07 10.35
N ALA A 239 -7.45 9.65 9.64
CA ALA A 239 -7.20 10.05 8.26
C ALA A 239 -8.36 9.67 7.32
N ASN A 240 -8.89 8.44 7.43
CA ASN A 240 -10.02 8.01 6.61
C ASN A 240 -11.31 8.79 6.93
N ILE A 241 -11.58 9.06 8.22
CA ILE A 241 -12.74 9.86 8.65
C ILE A 241 -12.62 11.30 8.12
N LEU A 242 -11.47 11.95 8.30
CA LEU A 242 -11.22 13.30 7.80
C LEU A 242 -11.35 13.36 6.27
N THR A 243 -10.88 12.34 5.56
CA THR A 243 -11.04 12.26 4.10
C THR A 243 -12.51 12.15 3.71
N GLY A 244 -13.29 11.31 4.41
CA GLY A 244 -14.74 11.22 4.22
C GLY A 244 -15.45 12.55 4.49
N LEU A 245 -15.07 13.25 5.56
CA LEU A 245 -15.62 14.57 5.89
C LEU A 245 -15.34 15.60 4.79
N VAL A 246 -14.12 15.65 4.26
CA VAL A 246 -13.76 16.55 3.14
C VAL A 246 -14.60 16.23 1.91
N ASN A 247 -14.72 14.96 1.54
CA ASN A 247 -15.46 14.53 0.35
C ASN A 247 -16.97 14.75 0.47
N LEU A 248 -17.52 14.77 1.69
CA LEU A 248 -18.93 15.12 1.93
C LEU A 248 -19.16 16.64 2.01
N SER A 249 -18.15 17.41 2.41
CA SER A 249 -18.27 18.85 2.62
C SER A 249 -17.95 19.68 1.37
N VAL A 250 -17.13 19.14 0.47
CA VAL A 250 -16.64 19.83 -0.72
C VAL A 250 -16.79 18.91 -1.93
N ASP A 251 -17.31 19.43 -3.04
CA ASP A 251 -17.22 18.73 -4.32
C ASP A 251 -15.77 18.73 -4.81
N THR A 252 -15.05 17.68 -4.40
CA THR A 252 -13.63 17.53 -4.74
C THR A 252 -13.36 17.33 -6.23
N LEU A 253 -14.37 16.94 -7.02
CA LEU A 253 -14.21 16.70 -8.45
C LEU A 253 -14.12 18.01 -9.25
N SER A 254 -14.83 19.05 -8.81
CA SER A 254 -14.84 20.37 -9.44
C SER A 254 -13.91 21.39 -8.78
N ALA A 255 -13.20 20.99 -7.71
CA ALA A 255 -12.31 21.87 -6.97
C ALA A 255 -11.13 22.38 -7.81
N SER A 256 -10.86 23.69 -7.74
CA SER A 256 -9.70 24.29 -8.43
C SER A 256 -8.38 23.79 -7.83
N PRO A 257 -7.26 23.80 -8.59
CA PRO A 257 -5.97 23.33 -8.09
C PRO A 257 -5.52 24.03 -6.80
N LEU A 258 -5.79 25.33 -6.67
CA LEU A 258 -5.46 26.09 -5.46
C LEU A 258 -6.33 25.66 -4.27
N ALA A 259 -7.65 25.48 -4.49
CA ALA A 259 -8.55 25.01 -3.45
C ALA A 259 -8.16 23.60 -2.98
N ALA A 260 -7.88 22.69 -3.92
CA ALA A 260 -7.40 21.34 -3.63
C ALA A 260 -6.10 21.36 -2.81
N PHE A 261 -5.13 22.20 -3.19
CA PHE A 261 -3.89 22.36 -2.44
C PHE A 261 -4.13 22.85 -1.01
N MET A 262 -4.96 23.89 -0.83
CA MET A 262 -5.29 24.42 0.50
C MET A 262 -6.01 23.39 1.37
N ILE A 263 -6.93 22.62 0.79
CA ILE A 263 -7.61 21.52 1.48
C ILE A 263 -6.59 20.47 1.94
N LEU A 264 -5.65 20.07 1.08
CA LEU A 264 -4.62 19.09 1.43
C LEU A 264 -3.66 19.61 2.52
N VAL A 265 -3.29 20.88 2.49
CA VAL A 265 -2.47 21.52 3.54
C VAL A 265 -3.22 21.52 4.87
N ALA A 266 -4.47 21.97 4.88
CA ALA A 266 -5.30 21.98 6.07
C ALA A 266 -5.53 20.57 6.61
N TYR A 267 -5.83 19.60 5.74
CA TYR A 267 -5.98 18.19 6.08
C TYR A 267 -4.72 17.63 6.74
N THR A 268 -3.56 17.85 6.13
CA THR A 268 -2.26 17.34 6.63
C THR A 268 -1.90 17.99 7.96
N PHE A 269 -2.11 19.31 8.09
CA PHE A 269 -1.88 20.03 9.34
C PHE A 269 -2.74 19.49 10.48
N ASN A 270 -4.05 19.32 10.25
CA ASN A 270 -4.97 18.78 11.25
C ASN A 270 -4.58 17.35 11.66
N LEU A 271 -4.22 16.50 10.70
CA LEU A 271 -3.80 15.13 11.00
C LEU A 271 -2.52 15.09 11.85
N CYS A 272 -1.51 15.91 11.51
CA CYS A 272 -0.29 16.03 12.28
C CYS A 272 -0.53 16.60 13.69
N MET A 273 -1.40 17.62 13.80
CA MET A 273 -1.77 18.23 15.07
C MET A 273 -2.48 17.22 15.98
N LEU A 274 -3.44 16.46 15.47
CA LEU A 274 -4.14 15.42 16.22
C LEU A 274 -3.20 14.30 16.68
N ALA A 275 -2.29 13.86 15.80
CA ALA A 275 -1.29 12.85 16.16
C ALA A 275 -0.35 13.36 17.27
N GLY A 276 0.14 14.60 17.14
CA GLY A 276 0.98 15.23 18.15
C GLY A 276 0.28 15.45 19.49
N LEU A 277 -0.98 15.92 19.48
CA LEU A 277 -1.79 16.09 20.68
C LEU A 277 -2.08 14.76 21.38
N ALA A 278 -2.36 13.70 20.62
CA ALA A 278 -2.56 12.36 21.17
C ALA A 278 -1.30 11.84 21.88
N GLN A 279 -0.11 12.05 21.28
CA GLN A 279 1.16 11.71 21.91
C GLN A 279 1.41 12.54 23.18
N PHE A 280 1.20 13.87 23.11
CA PHE A 280 1.37 14.77 24.25
C PHE A 280 0.45 14.40 25.43
N SER A 281 -0.79 14.01 25.13
CA SER A 281 -1.79 13.61 26.13
C SER A 281 -1.58 12.17 26.64
N GLY A 282 -0.58 11.44 26.14
CA GLY A 282 -0.31 10.05 26.51
C GLY A 282 -1.39 9.06 26.07
N VAL A 283 -2.30 9.45 25.17
CA VAL A 283 -3.40 8.60 24.71
C VAL A 283 -2.83 7.53 23.79
N ARG A 284 -2.84 6.28 24.25
CA ARG A 284 -2.45 5.11 23.45
C ARG A 284 -3.69 4.37 23.00
N ILE A 285 -4.05 4.56 21.73
CA ILE A 285 -5.11 3.79 21.07
C ILE A 285 -4.48 2.46 20.63
N LYS A 286 -4.22 1.58 21.60
CA LYS A 286 -3.86 0.19 21.32
C LYS A 286 -5.14 -0.58 21.03
N PHE A 287 -5.57 -0.54 19.78
CA PHE A 287 -6.40 -1.62 19.27
C PHE A 287 -5.47 -2.81 18.98
N TRP A 288 -5.32 -3.64 20.02
CA TRP A 288 -4.63 -4.94 20.07
C TRP A 288 -3.10 -4.91 20.26
#